data_AF-A0A833DQH7-F1
#
_entry.id   AF-A0A833DQH7-F1
#
_cell.length_a   1.000
_cell.length_b   1.000
_cell.length_c   1.000
_cell.angle_alpha   90.00
_cell.angle_beta   90.00
_cell.angle_gamma   90.00
#
_symmetry.space_group_name_H-M   'P 1'
#
loop_
_entity.id
_entity.type
_entity.pdbx_description
1 polymer ?
#
loop_
_entity_poly.entity_id
_entity_poly.type
_entity_poly.pdbx_seq_one_letter_code
_entity_poly.pdbx_strand_id
1 'polypeptide(L)'
;MDLLKKYLDNERIEGHHLFLIFTSLFIVISSVSYYSGMLALFSAMVFYISFVVGKRLYSILGLNTLNEGTSNLKDKIKYNINYSKHTIFGLILMIFGLTFIVLDILWAGGIPLLDLTSKKNLSPLYTMLSRLLILGWAIVVASKLSLNKKKIIIYSFIFSSTIMLLGYRTSVMVMLMSILFIIYYSNKIKNRELIFFTIGIFMLLLFLSILKLYILGSGGIPLVSRIDLTMSVFDIIAHNFNGVFNGYLTYSAIYSYLGKSLGPRTIIANSIGIHDVTITPTIFGAVIGDYGTLGIVPYFGLLGIFMGLFYRISKNFKGIYLGVYSVILSYLLIAIETGILDLDVIIYYVFGFLLCIYVILKKFINK
;
A
#
# COMPACT_ATOMS: atom_id res chain seq x y z
N MET A 1 -30.93 -12.23 1.95
CA MET A 1 -29.84 -12.57 0.99
C MET A 1 -29.91 -11.71 -0.28
N ASP A 2 -31.09 -11.45 -0.84
CA ASP A 2 -31.24 -10.60 -2.05
C ASP A 2 -30.99 -9.09 -1.85
N LEU A 3 -31.28 -8.55 -0.67
CA LEU A 3 -30.94 -7.15 -0.31
C LEU A 3 -29.42 -6.92 -0.31
N LEU A 4 -28.67 -7.88 0.24
CA LEU A 4 -27.20 -7.85 0.29
C LEU A 4 -26.59 -8.00 -1.12
N LYS A 5 -27.24 -8.80 -1.97
CA LYS A 5 -26.90 -8.97 -3.39
C LYS A 5 -27.09 -7.69 -4.20
N LYS A 6 -28.20 -6.98 -3.97
CA LYS A 6 -28.53 -5.71 -4.62
C LYS A 6 -27.63 -4.56 -4.16
N TYR A 7 -27.24 -4.54 -2.89
CA TYR A 7 -26.30 -3.55 -2.34
C TYR A 7 -24.86 -3.78 -2.85
N LEU A 8 -24.42 -5.05 -2.92
CA LEU A 8 -23.14 -5.43 -3.50
C LEU A 8 -23.01 -5.13 -5.00
N ASP A 9 -24.12 -4.99 -5.73
CA ASP A 9 -24.09 -4.67 -7.16
C ASP A 9 -24.21 -3.15 -7.46
N ASN A 10 -24.79 -2.35 -6.56
CA ASN A 10 -25.08 -0.93 -6.83
C ASN A 10 -24.01 0.07 -6.34
N GLU A 11 -23.31 -0.19 -5.24
CA GLU A 11 -22.26 0.70 -4.73
C GLU A 11 -20.87 0.10 -4.92
N ARG A 12 -19.93 0.88 -5.47
CA ARG A 12 -18.54 0.42 -5.62
C ARG A 12 -17.83 0.46 -4.28
N ILE A 13 -17.15 -0.64 -3.95
CA ILE A 13 -16.28 -0.74 -2.80
C ILE A 13 -15.06 0.17 -3.04
N GLU A 14 -15.08 1.34 -2.42
CA GLU A 14 -13.96 2.27 -2.37
C GLU A 14 -12.92 1.88 -1.31
N GLY A 15 -11.71 2.45 -1.39
CA GLY A 15 -10.58 2.11 -0.51
C GLY A 15 -10.85 2.30 0.98
N HIS A 16 -11.66 3.30 1.36
CA HIS A 16 -12.02 3.56 2.75
C HIS A 16 -12.94 2.48 3.36
N HIS A 17 -13.82 1.86 2.57
CA HIS A 17 -14.58 0.69 3.01
C HIS A 17 -13.67 -0.51 3.25
N LEU A 18 -12.71 -0.76 2.34
CA LEU A 18 -11.74 -1.85 2.51
C LEU A 18 -10.89 -1.63 3.76
N PHE A 19 -10.40 -0.42 3.98
CA PHE A 19 -9.61 -0.11 5.18
C PHE A 19 -10.38 -0.42 6.47
N LEU A 20 -11.65 0.00 6.55
CA LEU A 20 -12.50 -0.29 7.72
C LEU A 20 -12.80 -1.79 7.87
N ILE A 21 -13.08 -2.50 6.78
CA ILE A 21 -13.35 -3.95 6.83
C ILE A 21 -12.10 -4.70 7.30
N PHE A 22 -10.93 -4.42 6.72
CA PHE A 22 -9.68 -5.10 7.10
C PHE A 22 -9.29 -4.79 8.55
N THR A 23 -9.41 -3.53 9.00
CA THR A 23 -9.12 -3.19 10.40
C THR A 23 -10.04 -3.91 11.36
N SER A 24 -11.36 -3.96 11.07
CA SER A 24 -12.30 -4.72 11.90
C SER A 24 -11.99 -6.22 11.95
N LEU A 25 -11.62 -6.81 10.81
CA LEU A 25 -11.26 -8.22 10.71
C LEU A 25 -9.99 -8.55 11.51
N PHE A 26 -8.98 -7.67 11.45
CA PHE A 26 -7.76 -7.81 12.24
C PHE A 26 -8.02 -7.75 13.74
N ILE A 27 -8.92 -6.88 14.20
CA ILE A 27 -9.28 -6.78 15.63
C ILE A 27 -10.04 -8.03 16.08
N VAL A 28 -10.98 -8.54 15.26
CA VAL A 28 -11.75 -9.74 15.62
C VAL A 28 -10.90 -11.00 15.69
N ILE A 29 -9.88 -11.11 14.84
CA ILE A 29 -8.99 -12.29 14.80
C ILE A 29 -7.92 -12.23 15.91
N SER A 30 -7.59 -11.04 16.42
CA SER A 30 -6.48 -10.85 17.35
C SER A 30 -6.90 -10.79 18.80
N SER A 31 -5.97 -11.15 19.68
CA SER A 31 -6.12 -11.12 21.15
C SER A 31 -5.78 -9.75 21.78
N VAL A 32 -6.19 -8.65 21.14
CA VAL A 32 -5.86 -7.28 21.58
C VAL A 32 -6.74 -6.82 22.73
N SER A 33 -6.20 -6.00 23.63
CA SER A 33 -6.98 -5.31 24.64
C SER A 33 -8.12 -4.46 24.04
N TYR A 34 -9.19 -4.29 24.83
CA TYR A 34 -10.34 -3.46 24.42
C TYR A 34 -9.92 -2.02 24.08
N TYR A 35 -8.98 -1.45 24.84
CA TYR A 35 -8.50 -0.08 24.65
C TYR A 35 -7.82 0.10 23.29
N SER A 36 -6.85 -0.76 22.97
CA SER A 36 -6.12 -0.68 21.70
C SER A 36 -7.02 -1.01 20.51
N GLY A 37 -7.94 -1.97 20.66
CA GLY A 37 -8.98 -2.24 19.65
C GLY A 37 -9.85 -1.01 19.37
N MET A 38 -10.30 -0.29 20.40
CA MET A 38 -11.07 0.94 20.24
C MET A 38 -10.28 2.06 19.57
N LEU A 39 -8.98 2.21 19.88
CA LEU A 39 -8.11 3.17 19.21
C LEU A 39 -7.94 2.87 17.72
N ALA A 40 -7.78 1.60 17.35
CA ALA A 40 -7.69 1.19 15.95
C ALA A 40 -9.01 1.45 15.19
N LEU A 41 -10.17 1.17 15.79
CA LEU A 41 -11.47 1.50 15.21
C LEU A 41 -11.69 3.01 15.07
N PHE A 42 -11.32 3.78 16.09
CA PHE A 42 -11.38 5.24 16.05
C PHE A 42 -10.51 5.80 14.91
N SER A 43 -9.29 5.29 14.76
CA SER A 43 -8.39 5.63 13.65
C SER A 43 -9.01 5.33 12.28
N ALA A 44 -9.64 4.17 12.13
CA ALA A 44 -10.35 3.79 10.91
C ALA A 44 -11.56 4.69 10.62
N MET A 45 -12.29 5.11 11.66
CA MET A 45 -13.43 6.04 11.54
C MET A 45 -12.97 7.44 11.12
N VAL A 46 -11.90 7.96 11.73
CA VAL A 46 -11.29 9.25 11.33
C VAL A 46 -10.85 9.20 9.87
N PHE A 47 -10.17 8.13 9.46
CA PHE A 47 -9.77 7.93 8.06
C PHE A 47 -10.98 7.92 7.12
N TYR A 48 -12.05 7.20 7.48
CA TYR A 48 -13.28 7.11 6.71
C TYR A 48 -13.91 8.49 6.46
N ILE A 49 -14.14 9.26 7.52
CA ILE A 49 -14.75 10.60 7.44
C ILE A 49 -13.87 11.51 6.57
N SER A 50 -12.57 11.47 6.82
CA SER A 50 -11.60 12.32 6.13
C SER A 50 -11.45 11.97 4.65
N PHE A 51 -11.61 10.70 4.28
CA PHE A 51 -11.68 10.26 2.89
C PHE A 51 -12.88 10.85 2.16
N VAL A 52 -14.06 10.88 2.80
CA VAL A 52 -15.26 11.51 2.23
C VAL A 52 -15.04 13.02 2.06
N VAL A 53 -14.41 13.68 3.03
CA VAL A 53 -14.01 15.10 2.94
C VAL A 53 -13.06 15.31 1.75
N GLY A 54 -12.04 14.47 1.58
CA GLY A 54 -11.13 14.53 0.43
C GLY A 54 -11.83 14.40 -0.93
N LYS A 55 -12.84 13.52 -1.03
CA LYS A 55 -13.67 13.42 -2.25
C LYS A 55 -14.45 14.70 -2.51
N ARG A 56 -15.00 15.34 -1.47
CA ARG A 56 -15.72 16.63 -1.59
C ARG A 56 -14.75 17.74 -1.99
N LEU A 57 -13.53 17.73 -1.46
CA LEU A 57 -12.48 18.70 -1.78
C LEU A 57 -12.14 18.71 -3.27
N TYR A 58 -12.13 17.55 -3.93
CA TYR A 58 -11.99 17.45 -5.40
C TYR A 58 -13.07 18.24 -6.17
N SER A 59 -14.31 18.17 -5.69
CA SER A 59 -15.44 18.91 -6.29
C SER A 59 -15.37 20.41 -5.99
N ILE A 60 -14.98 20.79 -4.77
CA ILE A 60 -14.82 22.19 -4.36
C ILE A 60 -13.70 22.86 -5.14
N LEU A 61 -12.58 22.15 -5.34
CA LEU A 61 -11.49 22.58 -6.23
C LEU A 61 -11.93 22.61 -7.70
N GLY A 62 -13.17 22.21 -8.04
CA GLY A 62 -13.75 22.22 -9.37
C GLY A 62 -12.97 21.41 -10.39
N LEU A 63 -12.24 20.37 -9.97
CA LEU A 63 -11.40 19.58 -10.88
C LEU A 63 -12.22 18.78 -11.89
N ASN A 64 -13.54 18.65 -11.68
CA ASN A 64 -14.49 18.05 -12.63
C ASN A 64 -14.45 18.73 -14.01
N THR A 65 -14.26 20.06 -14.05
CA THR A 65 -14.27 20.85 -15.30
C THR A 65 -13.08 20.55 -16.21
N LEU A 66 -12.03 19.90 -15.71
CA LEU A 66 -10.88 19.49 -16.52
C LEU A 66 -11.17 18.25 -17.40
N ASN A 67 -12.19 17.47 -17.04
CA ASN A 67 -12.52 16.20 -17.68
C ASN A 67 -13.79 16.32 -18.55
N GLU A 68 -14.79 17.05 -18.06
CA GLU A 68 -15.99 17.38 -18.84
C GLU A 68 -15.67 18.56 -19.75
N GLY A 69 -15.43 18.29 -21.02
CA GLY A 69 -15.51 19.32 -22.05
C GLY A 69 -16.94 19.81 -22.12
N THR A 70 -17.27 20.84 -21.33
CA THR A 70 -18.59 21.46 -21.33
C THR A 70 -18.84 22.05 -22.71
N SER A 71 -19.91 21.54 -23.31
CA SER A 71 -20.28 21.59 -24.71
C SER A 71 -20.76 22.96 -25.22
N ASN A 72 -20.55 24.07 -24.50
CA ASN A 72 -21.00 25.38 -24.98
C ASN A 72 -19.98 26.49 -24.69
N LEU A 73 -19.46 27.05 -25.79
CA LEU A 73 -18.89 28.38 -25.98
C LEU A 73 -17.76 28.85 -25.04
N LYS A 74 -16.58 28.95 -25.68
CA LYS A 74 -15.35 29.68 -25.34
C LYS A 74 -14.29 28.91 -24.54
N ASP A 75 -13.43 28.27 -25.34
CA ASP A 75 -12.01 27.99 -25.15
C ASP A 75 -11.50 27.25 -23.89
N LYS A 76 -11.01 26.02 -24.16
CA LYS A 76 -9.74 25.41 -23.69
C LYS A 76 -9.66 25.13 -22.17
N ILE A 77 -9.48 23.91 -21.67
CA ILE A 77 -8.47 22.89 -21.98
C ILE A 77 -9.02 21.50 -21.63
N LYS A 78 -9.15 20.61 -22.61
CA LYS A 78 -9.26 19.17 -22.35
C LYS A 78 -7.87 18.67 -21.93
N TYR A 79 -7.70 18.23 -20.68
CA TYR A 79 -6.44 17.63 -20.26
C TYR A 79 -6.24 16.31 -21.02
N ASN A 80 -5.45 16.36 -22.10
CA ASN A 80 -5.18 15.19 -22.91
C ASN A 80 -4.10 14.34 -22.24
N ILE A 81 -4.52 13.25 -21.58
CA ILE A 81 -3.60 12.29 -20.95
C ILE A 81 -2.81 11.60 -22.05
N ASN A 82 -1.49 11.82 -22.10
CA ASN A 82 -0.63 11.11 -23.02
C ASN A 82 -0.28 9.72 -22.46
N TYR A 83 -1.18 8.76 -22.69
CA TYR A 83 -0.99 7.36 -22.27
C TYR A 83 0.31 6.74 -22.81
N SER A 84 0.80 7.16 -23.97
CA SER A 84 2.06 6.63 -24.53
C SER A 84 3.26 7.01 -23.65
N LYS A 85 3.40 8.29 -23.28
CA LYS A 85 4.46 8.74 -22.36
C LYS A 85 4.38 8.04 -21.01
N HIS A 86 3.15 7.83 -20.51
CA HIS A 86 2.91 7.12 -19.26
C HIS A 86 3.37 5.65 -19.33
N THR A 87 3.13 4.97 -20.44
CA THR A 87 3.62 3.59 -20.64
C THR A 87 5.13 3.51 -20.73
N ILE A 88 5.77 4.45 -21.42
CA ILE A 88 7.24 4.51 -21.53
C ILE A 88 7.86 4.70 -20.14
N PHE A 89 7.31 5.64 -19.36
CA PHE A 89 7.75 5.87 -17.98
C PHE A 89 7.62 4.61 -17.11
N GLY A 90 6.49 3.92 -17.17
CA GLY A 90 6.28 2.66 -16.44
C GLY A 90 7.24 1.55 -16.89
N LEU A 91 7.55 1.46 -18.19
CA LEU A 91 8.53 0.48 -18.71
C LEU A 91 9.96 0.78 -18.24
N ILE A 92 10.36 2.05 -18.20
CA ILE A 92 11.68 2.45 -17.67
C ILE A 92 11.81 2.03 -16.21
N LEU A 93 10.81 2.34 -15.39
CA LEU A 93 10.77 1.93 -13.97
C LEU A 93 10.84 0.41 -13.81
N MET A 94 10.15 -0.33 -14.67
CA MET A 94 10.14 -1.79 -14.65
C MET A 94 11.51 -2.39 -14.99
N ILE A 95 12.17 -1.88 -16.03
CA ILE A 95 13.52 -2.31 -16.43
C ILE A 95 14.50 -2.02 -15.30
N PHE A 96 14.45 -0.81 -14.74
CA PHE A 96 15.30 -0.42 -13.61
C PHE A 96 15.08 -1.34 -12.41
N GLY A 97 13.82 -1.61 -12.04
CA GLY A 97 13.49 -2.56 -10.98
C GLY A 97 14.07 -3.95 -11.23
N LEU A 98 13.93 -4.49 -12.45
CA LEU A 98 14.49 -5.80 -12.84
C LEU A 98 16.02 -5.82 -12.73
N THR A 99 16.71 -4.77 -13.18
CA THR A 99 18.18 -4.71 -13.08
C THR A 99 18.64 -4.75 -11.63
N PHE A 100 17.94 -4.06 -10.72
CA PHE A 100 18.30 -4.08 -9.30
C PHE A 100 17.96 -5.40 -8.61
N ILE A 101 16.94 -6.16 -9.07
CA ILE A 101 16.73 -7.55 -8.58
C ILE A 101 17.97 -8.39 -8.87
N VAL A 102 18.48 -8.34 -10.10
CA VAL A 102 19.65 -9.13 -10.51
C VAL A 102 20.89 -8.70 -9.71
N LEU A 103 21.13 -7.39 -9.58
CA LEU A 103 22.25 -6.86 -8.80
C LEU A 103 22.18 -7.26 -7.31
N ASP A 104 20.99 -7.24 -6.71
CA ASP A 104 20.82 -7.61 -5.30
C ASP A 104 21.04 -9.11 -5.07
N ILE A 105 20.63 -9.97 -6.02
CA ILE A 105 20.93 -11.41 -5.98
C ILE A 105 22.43 -11.66 -6.12
N LEU A 106 23.09 -10.97 -7.05
CA LEU A 106 24.54 -11.06 -7.23
C LEU A 106 25.31 -10.59 -5.99
N TRP A 107 24.84 -9.52 -5.35
CA TRP A 107 25.42 -8.99 -4.12
C TRP A 107 25.24 -9.94 -2.93
N ALA A 108 24.04 -10.53 -2.80
CA ALA A 108 23.75 -11.49 -1.74
C ALA A 108 24.50 -12.83 -1.87
N GLY A 109 25.10 -13.09 -3.04
CA GLY A 109 25.88 -14.31 -3.33
C GLY A 109 25.05 -15.59 -3.44
N GLY A 110 23.72 -15.48 -3.57
CA GLY A 110 22.79 -16.61 -3.60
C GLY A 110 21.34 -16.15 -3.70
N ILE A 111 20.39 -17.09 -3.83
CA ILE A 111 18.95 -16.78 -3.92
C ILE A 111 18.38 -16.66 -2.50
N PRO A 112 17.95 -15.46 -2.05
CA PRO A 112 17.48 -15.23 -0.68
C PRO A 112 16.26 -16.05 -0.25
N LEU A 113 15.49 -16.54 -1.21
CA LEU A 113 14.35 -17.43 -0.95
C LEU A 113 14.79 -18.81 -0.45
N LEU A 114 15.95 -19.30 -0.92
CA LEU A 114 16.47 -20.64 -0.63
C LEU A 114 17.41 -20.64 0.57
N ASP A 115 18.23 -19.58 0.72
CA ASP A 115 19.21 -19.46 1.80
C ASP A 115 18.94 -18.27 2.73
N LEU A 116 18.76 -18.56 4.02
CA LEU A 116 18.53 -17.57 5.08
C LEU A 116 19.75 -16.65 5.30
N THR A 117 20.95 -17.12 4.99
CA THR A 117 22.20 -16.35 5.06
C THR A 117 22.27 -15.30 3.96
N SER A 118 21.98 -15.67 2.71
CA SER A 118 21.88 -14.73 1.59
C SER A 118 20.82 -13.65 1.84
N LYS A 119 19.74 -13.99 2.54
CA LYS A 119 18.72 -13.01 2.94
C LYS A 119 19.24 -11.92 3.89
N LYS A 120 20.17 -12.24 4.79
CA LYS A 120 20.76 -11.25 5.71
C LYS A 120 21.74 -10.31 5.00
N ASN A 121 22.33 -10.77 3.91
CA ASN A 121 23.32 -10.01 3.14
C ASN A 121 22.70 -9.12 2.04
N LEU A 122 21.36 -9.09 1.95
CA LEU A 122 20.67 -8.21 1.01
C LEU A 122 20.95 -6.74 1.31
N SER A 123 21.24 -5.99 0.27
CA SER A 123 21.47 -4.56 0.43
C SER A 123 20.13 -3.84 0.53
N PRO A 124 19.89 -3.02 1.58
CA PRO A 124 18.62 -2.31 1.72
C PRO A 124 18.33 -1.38 0.53
N LEU A 125 19.38 -0.79 -0.07
CA LEU A 125 19.27 0.11 -1.22
C LEU A 125 18.87 -0.62 -2.50
N TYR A 126 19.51 -1.74 -2.87
CA TYR A 126 19.11 -2.45 -4.09
C TYR A 126 17.74 -3.12 -3.93
N THR A 127 17.44 -3.65 -2.73
CA THR A 127 16.08 -4.11 -2.41
C THR A 127 15.07 -2.98 -2.58
N MET A 128 15.34 -1.76 -2.13
CA MET A 128 14.43 -0.62 -2.31
C MET A 128 14.20 -0.30 -3.79
N LEU A 129 15.28 -0.23 -4.57
CA LEU A 129 15.21 0.08 -6.00
C LEU A 129 14.53 -1.03 -6.81
N SER A 130 14.70 -2.29 -6.41
CA SER A 130 14.02 -3.42 -7.04
C SER A 130 12.49 -3.31 -6.95
N ARG A 131 11.96 -2.73 -5.86
CA ARG A 131 10.53 -2.54 -5.64
C ARG A 131 9.90 -1.53 -6.60
N LEU A 132 10.70 -0.71 -7.30
CA LEU A 132 10.22 0.12 -8.41
C LEU A 132 9.55 -0.70 -9.52
N LEU A 133 9.85 -2.00 -9.63
CA LEU A 133 9.15 -2.93 -10.51
C LEU A 133 7.64 -2.94 -10.25
N ILE A 134 7.22 -2.91 -8.99
CA ILE A 134 5.80 -2.90 -8.57
C ILE A 134 5.10 -1.67 -9.16
N LEU A 135 5.71 -0.50 -8.96
CA LEU A 135 5.17 0.77 -9.46
C LEU A 135 5.17 0.83 -10.99
N GLY A 136 6.27 0.42 -11.61
CA GLY A 136 6.44 0.42 -13.07
C GLY A 136 5.38 -0.45 -13.75
N TRP A 137 5.21 -1.69 -13.29
CA TRP A 137 4.20 -2.59 -13.84
C TRP A 137 2.77 -2.07 -13.62
N ALA A 138 2.46 -1.56 -12.44
CA ALA A 138 1.15 -0.97 -12.14
C ALA A 138 0.81 0.18 -13.10
N ILE A 139 1.78 1.07 -13.39
CA ILE A 139 1.59 2.18 -14.35
C ILE A 139 1.37 1.66 -15.78
N VAL A 140 2.12 0.64 -16.22
CA VAL A 140 1.99 0.05 -17.56
C VAL A 140 0.59 -0.54 -17.74
N VAL A 141 0.10 -1.32 -16.78
CA VAL A 141 -1.24 -1.92 -16.82
C VAL A 141 -2.33 -0.85 -16.80
N ALA A 142 -2.19 0.16 -15.95
CA ALA A 142 -3.15 1.27 -15.84
C ALA A 142 -3.20 2.17 -17.09
N SER A 143 -2.10 2.21 -17.86
CA SER A 143 -2.00 3.04 -19.07
C SER A 143 -2.38 2.27 -20.35
N LYS A 144 -2.13 0.96 -20.44
CA LYS A 144 -2.60 0.10 -21.55
C LYS A 144 -3.89 -0.63 -21.17
N LEU A 145 -4.97 0.14 -21.05
CA LEU A 145 -6.31 -0.37 -20.74
C LEU A 145 -6.86 -1.37 -21.77
N SER A 146 -6.32 -1.43 -22.99
CA SER A 146 -6.72 -2.41 -24.03
C SER A 146 -6.13 -3.81 -23.84
N LEU A 147 -5.22 -4.03 -22.89
CA LEU A 147 -4.63 -5.36 -22.67
C LEU A 147 -5.69 -6.38 -22.18
N ASN A 148 -5.62 -7.58 -22.76
CA ASN A 148 -6.46 -8.72 -22.36
C ASN A 148 -6.23 -9.07 -20.88
N LYS A 149 -7.32 -9.29 -20.14
CA LYS A 149 -7.29 -9.63 -18.71
C LYS A 149 -6.34 -10.82 -18.41
N LYS A 150 -6.39 -11.86 -19.24
CA LYS A 150 -5.53 -13.05 -19.11
C LYS A 150 -4.03 -12.70 -19.17
N LYS A 151 -3.62 -11.86 -20.13
CA LYS A 151 -2.20 -11.45 -20.27
C LYS A 151 -1.73 -10.64 -19.07
N ILE A 152 -2.58 -9.72 -18.58
CA ILE A 152 -2.27 -8.94 -17.37
C ILE A 152 -2.02 -9.88 -16.20
N ILE A 153 -2.91 -10.84 -15.95
CA ILE A 153 -2.79 -11.78 -14.82
C ILE A 153 -1.53 -12.65 -14.97
N ILE A 154 -1.25 -13.20 -16.14
CA ILE A 154 -0.07 -14.05 -16.39
C ILE A 154 1.23 -13.27 -16.14
N TYR A 155 1.38 -12.09 -16.73
CA TYR A 155 2.58 -11.28 -16.52
C TYR A 155 2.72 -10.81 -15.07
N SER A 156 1.60 -10.49 -14.42
CA SER A 156 1.60 -10.15 -13.00
C SER A 156 2.10 -11.30 -12.13
N PHE A 157 1.70 -12.54 -12.45
CA PHE A 157 2.19 -13.71 -11.75
C PHE A 157 3.69 -13.91 -11.96
N ILE A 158 4.17 -13.81 -13.21
CA ILE A 158 5.60 -13.92 -13.54
C ILE A 158 6.42 -12.89 -12.77
N PHE A 159 6.05 -11.61 -12.82
CA PHE A 159 6.79 -10.57 -12.10
C PHE A 159 6.66 -10.68 -10.58
N SER A 160 5.54 -11.16 -10.08
CA SER A 160 5.39 -11.43 -8.65
C SER A 160 6.33 -12.56 -8.21
N SER A 161 6.52 -13.59 -9.04
CA SER A 161 7.48 -14.66 -8.80
C SER A 161 8.93 -14.17 -8.86
N THR A 162 9.27 -13.25 -9.76
CA THR A 162 10.64 -12.68 -9.79
C THR A 162 10.95 -11.86 -8.54
N ILE A 163 9.98 -11.07 -8.03
CA ILE A 163 10.13 -10.38 -6.75
C ILE A 163 10.24 -11.36 -5.59
N MET A 164 9.50 -12.48 -5.64
CA MET A 164 9.51 -13.50 -4.59
C MET A 164 10.88 -14.16 -4.40
N LEU A 165 11.76 -14.14 -5.41
CA LEU A 165 13.15 -14.61 -5.29
C LEU A 165 13.93 -13.89 -4.20
N LEU A 166 13.63 -12.62 -3.93
CA LEU A 166 14.23 -11.85 -2.84
C LEU A 166 13.72 -12.27 -1.45
N GLY A 167 12.76 -13.19 -1.36
CA GLY A 167 12.24 -13.71 -0.10
C GLY A 167 11.33 -12.74 0.66
N TYR A 168 10.81 -11.70 -0.01
CA TYR A 168 9.84 -10.74 0.53
C TYR A 168 8.42 -11.09 0.07
N ARG A 169 7.56 -11.44 1.03
CA ARG A 169 6.16 -11.83 0.75
C ARG A 169 5.24 -10.61 0.57
N THR A 170 5.50 -9.54 1.30
CA THR A 170 4.68 -8.32 1.29
C THR A 170 4.72 -7.62 -0.07
N SER A 171 5.89 -7.53 -0.71
CA SER A 171 6.05 -6.96 -2.04
C SER A 171 5.24 -7.71 -3.11
N VAL A 172 5.18 -9.04 -3.01
CA VAL A 172 4.34 -9.90 -3.87
C VAL A 172 2.86 -9.57 -3.66
N MET A 173 2.42 -9.44 -2.40
CA MET A 173 1.02 -9.07 -2.10
C MET A 173 0.66 -7.69 -2.66
N VAL A 174 1.52 -6.70 -2.45
CA VAL A 174 1.30 -5.33 -2.95
C VAL A 174 1.14 -5.36 -4.45
N MET A 175 2.01 -6.08 -5.16
CA MET A 175 1.96 -6.20 -6.60
C MET A 175 0.61 -6.78 -7.05
N LEU A 176 0.24 -7.95 -6.55
CA LEU A 176 -1.02 -8.62 -6.94
C LEU A 176 -2.25 -7.78 -6.60
N MET A 177 -2.30 -7.19 -5.40
CA MET A 177 -3.38 -6.30 -4.97
C MET A 177 -3.46 -5.04 -5.83
N SER A 178 -2.32 -4.44 -6.21
CA SER A 178 -2.30 -3.22 -7.02
C SER A 178 -2.88 -3.47 -8.41
N ILE A 179 -2.56 -4.60 -9.03
CA ILE A 179 -3.10 -4.99 -10.34
C ILE A 179 -4.59 -5.27 -10.24
N LEU A 180 -5.02 -5.96 -9.18
CA LEU A 180 -6.43 -6.21 -8.89
C LEU A 180 -7.21 -4.90 -8.75
N PHE A 181 -6.68 -3.90 -8.03
CA PHE A 181 -7.30 -2.58 -7.95
C PHE A 181 -7.31 -1.84 -9.29
N ILE A 182 -6.25 -1.92 -10.10
CA ILE A 182 -6.24 -1.32 -11.43
C ILE A 182 -7.36 -1.92 -12.28
N ILE A 183 -7.50 -3.24 -12.31
CA ILE A 183 -8.52 -3.92 -13.11
C ILE A 183 -9.93 -3.56 -12.60
N TYR A 184 -10.10 -3.49 -11.28
CA TYR A 184 -11.36 -3.12 -10.62
C TYR A 184 -11.78 -1.67 -10.96
N TYR A 185 -10.90 -0.69 -10.72
CA TYR A 185 -11.18 0.72 -10.99
C TYR A 185 -11.19 1.06 -12.50
N SER A 186 -10.65 0.18 -13.34
CA SER A 186 -10.80 0.24 -14.81
C SER A 186 -12.13 -0.33 -15.31
N ASN A 187 -13.06 -0.71 -14.42
CA ASN A 187 -14.37 -1.29 -14.73
C ASN A 187 -14.32 -2.65 -15.44
N LYS A 188 -13.20 -3.38 -15.35
CA LYS A 188 -13.07 -4.69 -15.98
C LYS A 188 -13.60 -5.83 -15.11
N ILE A 189 -13.81 -5.59 -13.82
CA ILE A 189 -14.17 -6.60 -12.81
C ILE A 189 -15.33 -6.06 -11.95
N LYS A 190 -16.25 -6.94 -11.55
CA LYS A 190 -17.36 -6.60 -10.62
C LYS A 190 -16.93 -6.74 -9.15
N ASN A 191 -17.68 -6.14 -8.23
CA ASN A 191 -17.44 -6.24 -6.78
C ASN A 191 -17.29 -7.69 -6.29
N ARG A 192 -18.12 -8.62 -6.80
CA ARG A 192 -18.05 -10.04 -6.45
C ARG A 192 -16.71 -10.68 -6.82
N GLU A 193 -16.22 -10.39 -8.03
CA GLU A 193 -14.95 -10.90 -8.53
C GLU A 193 -13.77 -10.31 -7.74
N LEU A 194 -13.84 -9.04 -7.33
CA LEU A 194 -12.85 -8.42 -6.44
C LEU A 194 -12.68 -9.26 -5.16
N ILE A 195 -13.80 -9.55 -4.47
CA ILE A 195 -13.80 -10.34 -3.23
C ILE A 195 -13.21 -11.74 -3.48
N PHE A 196 -13.65 -12.45 -4.51
CA PHE A 196 -13.11 -13.77 -4.85
C PHE A 196 -11.60 -13.76 -5.13
N PHE A 197 -11.11 -12.77 -5.88
CA PHE A 197 -9.68 -12.67 -6.16
C PHE A 197 -8.88 -12.28 -4.91
N THR A 198 -9.39 -11.40 -4.04
CA THR A 198 -8.72 -11.08 -2.77
C THR A 198 -8.63 -12.30 -1.85
N ILE A 199 -9.71 -13.10 -1.76
CA ILE A 199 -9.71 -14.37 -1.04
C ILE A 199 -8.72 -15.35 -1.69
N GLY A 200 -8.69 -15.43 -3.03
CA GLY A 200 -7.74 -16.27 -3.76
C GLY A 200 -6.28 -15.92 -3.48
N ILE A 201 -5.94 -14.63 -3.45
CA ILE A 201 -4.60 -14.15 -3.06
C ILE A 201 -4.31 -14.57 -1.62
N PHE A 202 -5.24 -14.35 -0.69
CA PHE A 202 -5.09 -14.72 0.72
C PHE A 202 -4.87 -16.23 0.91
N MET A 203 -5.65 -17.07 0.21
CA MET A 203 -5.50 -18.53 0.24
C MET A 203 -4.17 -19.01 -0.34
N LEU A 204 -3.70 -18.40 -1.42
CA LEU A 204 -2.39 -18.71 -2.00
C LEU A 204 -1.26 -18.42 -1.00
N LEU A 205 -1.38 -17.36 -0.20
CA LEU A 205 -0.41 -16.98 0.82
C LEU A 205 -0.45 -17.88 2.04
N LEU A 206 -1.65 -18.27 2.47
CA LEU A 206 -1.83 -19.31 3.50
C LEU A 206 -1.14 -20.59 3.08
N PHE A 207 -1.39 -21.04 1.85
CA PHE A 207 -0.78 -22.24 1.29
C PHE A 207 0.76 -22.15 1.28
N LEU A 208 1.32 -21.07 0.74
CA LEU A 208 2.78 -20.85 0.72
C LEU A 208 3.38 -20.79 2.13
N SER A 209 2.66 -20.24 3.11
CA SER A 209 3.14 -20.12 4.48
C SER A 209 3.11 -21.45 5.22
N ILE A 210 2.07 -22.26 5.02
CA ILE A 210 1.97 -23.62 5.58
C ILE A 210 3.04 -24.53 4.97
N LEU A 211 3.22 -24.47 3.64
CA LEU A 211 4.23 -25.25 2.94
C LEU A 211 5.63 -24.92 3.47
N LYS A 212 5.92 -23.64 3.71
CA LYS A 212 7.17 -23.22 4.35
C LYS A 212 7.32 -23.78 5.77
N LEU A 213 6.30 -23.71 6.61
CA LEU A 213 6.36 -24.25 7.97
C LEU A 213 6.62 -25.76 7.98
N TYR A 214 5.99 -26.49 7.05
CA TYR A 214 6.20 -27.92 6.87
C TYR A 214 7.66 -28.24 6.51
N ILE A 215 8.25 -27.47 5.59
CA ILE A 215 9.68 -27.62 5.23
C ILE A 215 10.61 -27.30 6.40
N LEU A 216 10.26 -26.31 7.24
CA LEU A 216 11.08 -25.89 8.38
C LEU A 216 10.82 -26.68 9.67
N GLY A 217 9.88 -27.64 9.69
CA GLY A 217 9.57 -28.45 10.88
C GLY A 217 8.97 -27.66 12.05
N SER A 218 8.40 -26.48 11.80
CA SER A 218 7.82 -25.60 12.82
C SER A 218 6.29 -25.73 12.84
N GLY A 219 5.71 -26.01 14.01
CA GLY A 219 4.25 -26.10 14.19
C GLY A 219 3.56 -24.74 14.32
N GLY A 220 2.28 -24.66 13.89
CA GLY A 220 1.39 -23.50 14.09
C GLY A 220 0.63 -23.04 12.84
N ILE A 221 -0.41 -22.21 13.01
CA ILE A 221 -1.06 -21.48 11.90
C ILE A 221 -0.30 -20.16 11.70
N PRO A 222 0.48 -19.99 10.62
CA PRO A 222 1.47 -18.92 10.50
C PRO A 222 0.86 -17.51 10.38
N LEU A 223 -0.43 -17.41 10.05
CA LEU A 223 -1.11 -16.14 9.83
C LEU A 223 -1.74 -15.58 11.11
N VAL A 224 -2.39 -16.43 11.91
CA VAL A 224 -2.97 -16.02 13.20
C VAL A 224 -1.87 -15.59 14.16
N SER A 225 -0.82 -16.40 14.30
CA SER A 225 0.33 -16.08 15.16
C SER A 225 1.01 -14.77 14.77
N ARG A 226 1.02 -14.43 13.47
CA ARG A 226 1.60 -13.18 12.98
C ARG A 226 0.71 -11.98 13.27
N ILE A 227 -0.59 -12.11 13.01
CA ILE A 227 -1.56 -11.06 13.34
C ILE A 227 -1.49 -10.78 14.84
N ASP A 228 -1.53 -11.82 15.70
CA ASP A 228 -1.39 -11.70 17.14
C ASP A 228 -0.07 -11.06 17.57
N LEU A 229 1.06 -11.41 16.95
CA LEU A 229 2.34 -10.78 17.25
C LEU A 229 2.36 -9.29 16.89
N THR A 230 1.86 -8.90 15.72
CA THR A 230 1.82 -7.47 15.33
C THR A 230 0.87 -6.66 16.19
N MET A 231 -0.23 -7.29 16.62
CA MET A 231 -1.29 -6.66 17.38
C MET A 231 -0.97 -6.58 18.89
N SER A 232 -0.25 -7.56 19.44
CA SER A 232 0.30 -7.46 20.80
C SER A 232 1.39 -6.39 20.89
N VAL A 233 2.24 -6.25 19.87
CA VAL A 233 3.20 -5.15 19.78
C VAL A 233 2.50 -3.81 19.73
N PHE A 234 1.42 -3.70 18.96
CA PHE A 234 0.57 -2.51 18.95
C PHE A 234 0.02 -2.20 20.35
N ASP A 235 -0.47 -3.22 21.06
CA ASP A 235 -1.02 -3.08 22.41
C ASP A 235 0.01 -2.57 23.42
N ILE A 236 1.24 -3.11 23.37
CA ILE A 236 2.38 -2.67 24.20
C ILE A 236 2.71 -1.21 23.90
N ILE A 237 2.77 -0.82 22.62
CA ILE A 237 3.07 0.57 22.25
C ILE A 237 1.99 1.52 22.73
N ALA A 238 0.71 1.15 22.56
CA ALA A 238 -0.41 1.98 22.97
C ALA A 238 -0.47 2.23 24.48
N HIS A 239 -0.07 1.25 25.30
CA HIS A 239 -0.06 1.38 26.76
C HIS A 239 1.22 2.02 27.31
N ASN A 240 2.40 1.59 26.82
CA ASN A 240 3.67 1.90 27.47
C ASN A 240 4.50 2.95 26.73
N PHE A 241 4.26 3.16 25.43
CA PHE A 241 5.10 4.03 24.58
C PHE A 241 4.30 5.13 23.86
N ASN A 242 3.15 5.51 24.41
CA ASN A 242 2.27 6.53 23.85
C ASN A 242 2.98 7.90 23.77
N GLY A 243 3.33 8.33 22.54
CA GLY A 243 4.00 9.60 22.28
C GLY A 243 5.46 9.68 22.74
N VAL A 244 6.09 8.54 23.05
CA VAL A 244 7.47 8.53 23.59
C VAL A 244 8.50 8.84 22.50
N PHE A 245 8.23 8.49 21.25
CA PHE A 245 9.21 8.60 20.17
C PHE A 245 9.27 9.98 19.52
N ASN A 246 8.30 10.87 19.74
CA ASN A 246 8.29 12.27 19.25
C ASN A 246 8.68 12.43 17.75
N GLY A 247 8.23 11.52 16.88
CA GLY A 247 8.56 11.53 15.44
C GLY A 247 9.90 10.85 15.08
N TYR A 248 10.61 10.26 16.03
CA TYR A 248 11.87 9.56 15.78
C TYR A 248 11.71 8.32 14.89
N LEU A 249 10.56 7.63 14.92
CA LEU A 249 10.33 6.47 14.04
C LEU A 249 10.20 6.91 12.59
N THR A 250 9.45 7.98 12.32
CA THR A 250 9.34 8.55 10.97
C THR A 250 10.66 9.14 10.47
N TYR A 251 11.44 9.80 11.34
CA TYR A 251 12.77 10.29 10.99
C TYR A 251 13.75 9.14 10.70
N SER A 252 13.79 8.13 11.57
CA SER A 252 14.69 6.98 11.40
C SER A 252 14.38 6.16 10.14
N ALA A 253 13.15 6.20 9.62
CA ALA A 253 12.79 5.56 8.35
C ALA A 253 13.59 6.12 7.17
N ILE A 254 13.97 7.40 7.21
CA ILE A 254 14.78 8.07 6.18
C ILE A 254 16.27 7.89 6.48
N TYR A 255 16.69 8.17 7.72
CA TYR A 255 18.10 8.18 8.09
C TYR A 255 18.73 6.78 8.16
N SER A 256 17.92 5.73 8.31
CA SER A 256 18.41 4.35 8.29
C SER A 256 18.99 3.97 6.93
N TYR A 257 18.40 4.44 5.83
CA TYR A 257 18.93 4.20 4.49
C TYR A 257 20.20 5.00 4.17
N LEU A 258 20.45 6.09 4.92
CA LEU A 258 21.69 6.84 4.86
C LEU A 258 22.79 6.26 5.77
N GLY A 259 22.51 5.15 6.47
CA GLY A 259 23.43 4.52 7.41
C GLY A 259 23.62 5.29 8.72
N LYS A 260 22.76 6.28 9.02
CA LYS A 260 22.91 7.18 10.16
C LYS A 260 22.07 6.79 11.38
N SER A 261 21.08 5.92 11.21
CA SER A 261 20.23 5.43 12.31
C SER A 261 19.85 3.96 12.12
N LEU A 262 19.45 3.31 13.22
CA LEU A 262 18.77 2.03 13.14
C LEU A 262 17.42 2.19 12.43
N GLY A 263 16.93 1.12 11.81
CA GLY A 263 15.62 1.12 11.17
C GLY A 263 14.48 1.26 12.19
N PRO A 264 13.33 1.84 11.82
CA PRO A 264 12.21 2.05 12.75
C PRO A 264 11.74 0.76 13.45
N ARG A 265 11.74 -0.36 12.72
CA ARG A 265 11.35 -1.69 13.24
C ARG A 265 12.36 -2.25 14.25
N THR A 266 13.63 -1.90 14.11
CA THR A 266 14.69 -2.28 15.06
C THR A 266 14.62 -1.40 16.31
N ILE A 267 14.32 -0.10 16.15
CA ILE A 267 14.14 0.82 17.28
C ILE A 267 13.01 0.34 18.17
N ILE A 268 11.85 -0.01 17.58
CA ILE A 268 10.70 -0.52 18.33
C ILE A 268 11.03 -1.85 19.03
N ALA A 269 11.73 -2.76 18.35
CA ALA A 269 12.14 -4.03 18.95
C ALA A 269 13.03 -3.82 20.18
N ASN A 270 14.04 -2.95 20.05
CA ASN A 270 14.93 -2.58 21.13
C ASN A 270 14.18 -1.90 22.29
N SER A 271 13.19 -1.05 22.00
CA SER A 271 12.36 -0.42 23.04
C SER A 271 11.49 -1.40 23.81
N ILE A 272 11.09 -2.52 23.20
CA ILE A 272 10.34 -3.60 23.85
C ILE A 272 11.29 -4.59 24.56
N GLY A 273 12.61 -4.38 24.48
CA GLY A 273 13.63 -5.22 25.13
C GLY A 273 14.05 -6.44 24.32
N ILE A 274 13.74 -6.48 23.01
CA ILE A 274 14.14 -7.56 22.11
C ILE A 274 15.24 -7.05 21.18
N HIS A 275 16.48 -7.46 21.47
CA HIS A 275 17.66 -7.07 20.70
C HIS A 275 17.87 -7.96 19.47
N ASP A 276 18.52 -7.40 18.44
CA ASP A 276 18.89 -8.08 17.18
C ASP A 276 17.72 -8.62 16.33
N VAL A 277 16.50 -8.19 16.62
CA VAL A 277 15.29 -8.55 15.86
C VAL A 277 14.63 -7.29 15.30
N THR A 278 13.90 -7.45 14.20
CA THR A 278 13.02 -6.40 13.67
C THR A 278 11.58 -6.77 13.98
N ILE A 279 10.87 -5.88 14.66
CA ILE A 279 9.46 -6.06 14.99
C ILE A 279 8.65 -5.01 14.23
N THR A 280 7.63 -5.48 13.52
CA THR A 280 6.74 -4.62 12.73
C THR A 280 5.59 -4.15 13.61
N PRO A 281 5.47 -2.85 13.92
CA PRO A 281 4.22 -2.32 14.45
C PRO A 281 3.18 -2.23 13.34
N THR A 282 1.90 -2.22 13.73
CA THR A 282 0.81 -1.83 12.84
C THR A 282 0.92 -0.35 12.47
N ILE A 283 0.20 0.10 11.43
CA ILE A 283 0.10 1.52 11.09
C ILE A 283 -0.36 2.38 12.28
N PHE A 284 -1.22 1.82 13.14
CA PHE A 284 -1.69 2.49 14.35
C PHE A 284 -0.59 2.60 15.41
N GLY A 285 0.16 1.51 15.63
CA GLY A 285 1.26 1.50 16.61
C GLY A 285 2.36 2.48 16.26
N ALA A 286 2.75 2.58 14.98
CA ALA A 286 3.76 3.54 14.55
C ALA A 286 3.34 4.99 14.85
N VAL A 287 2.08 5.35 14.56
CA VAL A 287 1.55 6.71 14.77
C VAL A 287 1.42 7.03 16.27
N ILE A 288 0.89 6.10 17.07
CA ILE A 288 0.71 6.29 18.51
C ILE A 288 2.06 6.35 19.22
N GLY A 289 3.04 5.55 18.79
CA GLY A 289 4.39 5.63 19.31
C GLY A 289 5.04 7.00 19.06
N ASP A 290 4.93 7.52 17.83
CA ASP A 290 5.58 8.77 17.45
C ASP A 290 4.87 10.03 17.96
N TYR A 291 3.54 10.08 17.87
CA TYR A 291 2.76 11.31 18.07
C TYR A 291 1.71 11.20 19.17
N GLY A 292 1.64 10.04 19.82
CA GLY A 292 0.65 9.73 20.82
C GLY A 292 -0.76 9.49 20.25
N THR A 293 -1.70 9.18 21.14
CA THR A 293 -3.11 8.96 20.79
C THR A 293 -3.76 10.17 20.12
N LEU A 294 -3.35 11.39 20.50
CA LEU A 294 -3.82 12.62 19.86
C LEU A 294 -3.34 12.75 18.40
N GLY A 295 -2.19 12.15 18.06
CA GLY A 295 -1.63 12.14 16.71
C GLY A 295 -2.46 11.34 15.69
N ILE A 296 -3.38 10.48 16.15
CA ILE A 296 -4.29 9.71 15.30
C ILE A 296 -5.12 10.65 14.41
N VAL A 297 -5.68 11.72 14.99
CA VAL A 297 -6.59 12.62 14.28
C VAL A 297 -5.91 13.33 13.11
N PRO A 298 -4.80 14.07 13.30
CA PRO A 298 -4.13 14.73 12.18
C PRO A 298 -3.54 13.74 11.18
N TYR A 299 -2.98 12.61 11.64
CA TYR A 299 -2.35 11.64 10.74
C TYR A 299 -3.36 10.96 9.81
N PHE A 300 -4.36 10.28 10.38
CA PHE A 300 -5.39 9.60 9.59
C PHE A 300 -6.34 10.59 8.91
N GLY A 301 -6.48 11.79 9.46
CA GLY A 301 -7.18 12.92 8.84
C GLY A 301 -6.54 13.35 7.52
N LEU A 302 -5.26 13.71 7.55
CA LEU A 302 -4.51 14.11 6.35
C LEU A 302 -4.40 12.96 5.35
N LEU A 303 -4.10 11.74 5.82
CA LEU A 303 -4.03 10.55 4.99
C LEU A 303 -5.36 10.27 4.29
N GLY A 304 -6.48 10.39 5.02
CA GLY A 304 -7.83 10.22 4.48
C GLY A 304 -8.14 11.26 3.41
N ILE A 305 -7.92 12.55 3.69
CA ILE A 305 -8.16 13.63 2.72
C ILE A 305 -7.33 13.40 1.45
N PHE A 306 -6.04 13.09 1.60
CA PHE A 306 -5.15 12.79 0.48
C PHE A 306 -5.67 11.62 -0.36
N MET A 307 -5.98 10.48 0.28
CA MET A 307 -6.46 9.29 -0.42
C MET A 307 -7.81 9.53 -1.10
N GLY A 308 -8.72 10.28 -0.47
CA GLY A 308 -10.03 10.62 -1.04
C GLY A 308 -9.94 11.53 -2.26
N LEU A 309 -9.04 12.53 -2.22
CA LEU A 309 -8.75 13.39 -3.36
C LEU A 309 -8.08 12.61 -4.49
N PHE A 310 -7.08 11.79 -4.16
CA PHE A 310 -6.34 11.03 -5.16
C PHE A 310 -7.19 9.96 -5.84
N TYR A 311 -8.15 9.37 -5.11
CA TYR A 311 -9.16 8.46 -5.69
C TYR A 311 -9.97 9.12 -6.81
N ARG A 312 -10.42 10.37 -6.61
CA ARG A 312 -11.19 11.09 -7.64
C ARG A 312 -10.32 11.45 -8.85
N ILE A 313 -9.09 11.89 -8.61
CA ILE A 313 -8.10 12.15 -9.67
C ILE A 313 -7.84 10.87 -10.48
N SER A 314 -7.57 9.75 -9.80
CA SER A 314 -7.22 8.49 -10.46
C SER A 314 -8.37 7.92 -11.31
N LYS A 315 -9.61 8.04 -10.82
CA LYS A 315 -10.81 7.63 -11.56
C LYS A 315 -11.04 8.45 -12.83
N ASN A 316 -10.74 9.75 -12.78
CA ASN A 316 -11.00 10.67 -13.89
C ASN A 316 -9.87 10.67 -14.93
N PHE A 317 -8.60 10.69 -14.49
CA PHE A 317 -7.46 10.82 -15.40
C PHE A 317 -6.80 9.49 -15.82
N LYS A 318 -7.02 8.39 -15.08
CA LYS A 318 -6.44 7.06 -15.36
C LYS A 318 -4.91 7.10 -15.61
N GLY A 319 -4.33 6.06 -16.22
CA GLY A 319 -2.89 6.00 -16.53
C GLY A 319 -2.01 5.98 -15.28
N ILE A 320 -0.99 6.84 -15.21
CA ILE A 320 -0.08 6.95 -14.05
C ILE A 320 -0.87 7.17 -12.76
N TYR A 321 -1.89 8.05 -12.77
CA TYR A 321 -2.68 8.35 -11.57
C TYR A 321 -3.37 7.11 -11.01
N LEU A 322 -3.90 6.26 -11.89
CA LEU A 322 -4.54 5.00 -11.48
C LEU A 322 -3.52 3.96 -11.02
N GLY A 323 -2.38 3.85 -11.71
CA GLY A 323 -1.31 2.92 -11.32
C GLY A 323 -0.77 3.25 -9.93
N VAL A 324 -0.38 4.51 -9.70
CA VAL A 324 0.17 5.00 -8.44
C VAL A 324 -0.87 4.89 -7.32
N TYR A 325 -2.12 5.33 -7.55
CA TYR A 325 -3.18 5.21 -6.55
C TYR A 325 -3.41 3.75 -6.12
N SER A 326 -3.40 2.81 -7.07
CA SER A 326 -3.61 1.40 -6.76
C SER A 326 -2.46 0.80 -5.95
N VAL A 327 -1.22 1.22 -6.20
CA VAL A 327 -0.05 0.80 -5.40
C VAL A 327 -0.13 1.36 -3.98
N ILE A 328 -0.42 2.66 -3.84
CA ILE A 328 -0.56 3.31 -2.52
C ILE A 328 -1.69 2.66 -1.72
N LEU A 329 -2.84 2.41 -2.34
CA LEU A 329 -3.97 1.74 -1.70
C LEU A 329 -3.61 0.32 -1.24
N SER A 330 -2.88 -0.45 -2.05
CA SER A 330 -2.39 -1.78 -1.64
C SER A 330 -1.46 -1.71 -0.44
N TYR A 331 -0.52 -0.77 -0.44
CA TYR A 331 0.36 -0.55 0.71
C TYR A 331 -0.41 -0.09 1.95
N LEU A 332 -1.43 0.77 1.81
CA LEU A 332 -2.29 1.19 2.91
C LEU A 332 -2.96 -0.01 3.60
N LEU A 333 -3.55 -0.92 2.81
CA LEU A 333 -4.25 -2.09 3.35
C LEU A 333 -3.28 -3.08 4.01
N ILE A 334 -2.12 -3.30 3.41
CA ILE A 334 -1.10 -4.19 3.97
C ILE A 334 -0.45 -3.56 5.22
N ALA A 335 -0.34 -2.23 5.29
CA ALA A 335 0.21 -1.52 6.44
C ALA A 335 -0.63 -1.67 7.71
N ILE A 336 -1.88 -2.13 7.64
CA ILE A 336 -2.66 -2.51 8.82
C ILE A 336 -1.89 -3.57 9.63
N GLU A 337 -1.23 -4.51 8.95
CA GLU A 337 -0.38 -5.54 9.58
C GLU A 337 1.07 -5.06 9.76
N THR A 338 1.67 -4.49 8.72
CA THR A 338 3.14 -4.31 8.67
C THR A 338 3.65 -2.88 8.90
N GLY A 339 2.74 -1.92 9.09
CA GLY A 339 3.04 -0.50 9.22
C GLY A 339 3.55 0.17 7.93
N ILE A 340 3.52 1.50 7.90
CA ILE A 340 4.16 2.33 6.85
C ILE A 340 5.49 2.85 7.40
N LEU A 341 6.53 2.03 7.35
CA LEU A 341 7.84 2.36 7.94
C LEU A 341 9.02 2.16 6.98
N ASP A 342 8.76 1.63 5.78
CA ASP A 342 9.80 1.45 4.77
C ASP A 342 9.87 2.69 3.87
N LEU A 343 11.09 3.14 3.53
CA LEU A 343 11.33 4.39 2.79
C LEU A 343 10.72 4.37 1.38
N ASP A 344 10.74 3.22 0.70
CA ASP A 344 10.10 3.05 -0.61
C ASP A 344 8.60 3.39 -0.57
N VAL A 345 7.92 2.96 0.50
CA VAL A 345 6.50 3.23 0.67
C VAL A 345 6.28 4.72 0.86
N ILE A 346 7.07 5.37 1.72
CA ILE A 346 7.02 6.82 1.94
C ILE A 346 7.23 7.57 0.60
N ILE A 347 8.22 7.17 -0.20
CA ILE A 347 8.48 7.75 -1.52
C ILE A 347 7.26 7.61 -2.45
N TYR A 348 6.56 6.46 -2.43
CA TYR A 348 5.34 6.30 -3.23
C TYR A 348 4.20 7.22 -2.78
N TYR A 349 4.02 7.41 -1.47
CA TYR A 349 3.04 8.38 -0.94
C TYR A 349 3.39 9.81 -1.34
N VAL A 350 4.66 10.21 -1.21
CA VAL A 350 5.14 11.53 -1.65
C VAL A 350 4.94 11.71 -3.16
N PHE A 351 5.26 10.70 -3.98
CA PHE A 351 5.05 10.74 -5.42
C PHE A 351 3.56 10.90 -5.78
N GLY A 352 2.67 10.17 -5.11
CA GLY A 352 1.22 10.34 -5.27
C GLY A 352 0.73 11.73 -4.88
N PHE A 353 1.28 12.30 -3.81
CA PHE A 353 0.99 13.66 -3.37
C PHE A 353 1.43 14.72 -4.39
N LEU A 354 2.66 14.59 -4.92
CA LEU A 354 3.16 15.45 -5.99
C LEU A 354 2.30 15.39 -7.24
N LEU A 355 1.79 14.21 -7.62
CA LEU A 355 0.86 14.06 -8.73
C LEU A 355 -0.48 14.80 -8.48
N CYS A 356 -0.97 14.78 -7.23
CA CYS A 356 -2.17 15.54 -6.87
C CYS A 356 -1.93 17.05 -7.01
N ILE A 357 -0.81 17.54 -6.47
CA ILE A 357 -0.40 18.95 -6.59
C ILE A 357 -0.26 19.34 -8.06
N TYR A 358 0.39 18.52 -8.89
CA TYR A 358 0.57 18.78 -10.31
C TYR A 358 -0.76 19.00 -11.04
N VAL A 359 -1.77 18.17 -10.76
CA VAL A 359 -3.11 18.31 -11.34
C VAL A 359 -3.79 19.60 -10.88
N ILE A 360 -3.66 19.94 -9.59
CA ILE A 360 -4.22 21.17 -9.02
C ILE A 360 -3.55 22.40 -9.63
N LEU A 361 -2.22 22.46 -9.66
CA LEU A 361 -1.45 23.56 -10.24
C LEU A 361 -1.78 23.76 -11.71
N LYS A 362 -1.87 22.67 -12.48
CA LYS A 362 -2.22 22.77 -13.89
C LYS A 362 -3.61 23.35 -14.11
N LYS A 363 -4.55 23.13 -13.19
CA LYS A 363 -5.85 23.81 -13.23
C LYS A 363 -5.68 25.32 -13.07
N PHE A 364 -4.91 25.76 -12.10
CA PHE A 364 -4.71 27.19 -11.82
C PHE A 364 -3.93 27.91 -12.91
N ILE A 365 -2.95 27.26 -13.54
CA ILE A 365 -2.17 27.84 -14.65
C ILE A 365 -3.00 27.98 -15.93
N ASN A 366 -3.98 27.09 -16.13
CA ASN A 366 -4.84 27.08 -17.30
C ASN A 366 -6.07 27.99 -17.19
N LYS A 367 -6.27 28.65 -16.05
CA LYS A 367 -7.33 29.63 -15.80
C LYS A 367 -6.74 31.02 -15.92
#